data_AF-A0A1I4IZV5-F1
#
_entry.id   AF-A0A1I4IZV5-F1
#
_cell.length_a   1.000
_cell.length_b   1.000
_cell.length_c   1.000
_cell.angle_alpha   90.00
_cell.angle_beta   90.00
_cell.angle_gamma   90.00
#
_symmetry.space_group_name_H-M   'P 1'
#
loop_
_entity.id
_entity.type
_entity.pdbx_description
1 polymer ?
#
loop_
_entity_poly.entity_id
_entity_poly.type
_entity_poly.pdbx_seq_one_letter_code
_entity_poly.pdbx_strand_id
1 'polypeptide(L)' 'ETGKLRKTMGEKEYIKECNQRAGVEGIPSVFRRKYDVDEMPVRGEVCQKIWFGLKVAAANFKKLLKGLELATS' A
#
# COMPACT_ATOMS: atom_id res chain seq x y z
N GLU A 1 -1.41 24.18 -18.91
CA GLU A 1 -0.73 22.88 -18.65
C GLU A 1 -1.71 21.72 -18.45
N THR A 2 -2.75 21.88 -17.63
CA THR A 2 -3.82 20.88 -17.37
C THR A 2 -4.52 20.33 -18.62
N GLY A 3 -4.71 21.14 -19.66
CA GLY A 3 -5.31 20.70 -20.93
C GLY A 3 -4.45 19.72 -21.75
N LYS A 4 -3.13 19.68 -21.53
CA LYS A 4 -2.24 18.70 -22.18
C LYS A 4 -2.31 17.36 -21.44
N LEU A 5 -2.27 17.39 -20.11
CA LEU A 5 -2.47 16.22 -19.25
C LEU A 5 -3.80 15.50 -19.51
N ARG A 6 -4.91 16.25 -19.65
CA ARG A 6 -6.21 15.64 -19.93
C ARG A 6 -6.27 14.85 -21.24
N LYS A 7 -5.45 15.21 -22.24
CA LYS A 7 -5.39 14.49 -23.52
C LYS A 7 -4.66 13.16 -23.39
N THR A 8 -3.65 13.07 -22.51
CA THR A 8 -2.87 11.85 -22.28
C THR A 8 -3.54 10.89 -21.29
N MET A 9 -4.61 11.32 -20.58
CA MET A 9 -5.30 10.48 -19.58
C MET A 9 -5.92 9.19 -20.13
N GLY A 10 -6.25 9.16 -21.41
CA GLY A 10 -6.79 7.96 -22.07
C GLY A 10 -5.71 6.98 -22.56
N GLU A 11 -4.44 7.36 -22.51
CA GLU A 11 -3.35 6.51 -22.95
C GLU A 11 -3.09 5.38 -21.94
N LYS A 12 -2.85 4.17 -22.45
CA LYS A 12 -2.60 2.99 -21.61
C LYS A 12 -1.41 3.17 -20.67
N GLU A 13 -0.40 3.90 -21.12
CA GLU A 13 0.81 4.19 -20.36
C GLU A 13 0.52 5.10 -19.17
N TYR A 14 -0.26 6.16 -19.39
CA TYR A 14 -0.75 7.03 -18.33
C TYR A 14 -1.59 6.27 -17.30
N ILE A 15 -2.53 5.45 -17.75
CA ILE A 15 -3.40 4.64 -16.86
C ILE A 15 -2.55 3.68 -16.02
N LYS A 16 -1.54 3.04 -16.61
CA LYS A 16 -0.63 2.13 -15.89
C LYS A 16 0.11 2.87 -14.78
N GLU A 17 0.64 4.06 -15.08
CA GLU A 17 1.34 4.88 -14.10
C GLU A 17 0.41 5.34 -12.97
N CYS A 18 -0.80 5.81 -13.30
CA CYS A 18 -1.81 6.18 -12.33
C CYS A 18 -2.20 5.01 -11.42
N ASN A 19 -2.37 3.81 -11.96
CA ASN A 19 -2.68 2.61 -11.17
C ASN A 19 -1.54 2.25 -10.21
N GLN A 20 -0.28 2.42 -10.62
CA GLN A 20 0.87 2.22 -9.73
C GLN A 20 0.87 3.23 -8.58
N ARG A 21 0.63 4.52 -8.89
CA ARG A 21 0.55 5.59 -7.88
C ARG A 21 -0.60 5.36 -6.91
N ALA A 22 -1.81 5.07 -7.40
CA ALA A 22 -2.95 4.73 -6.57
C ALA A 22 -2.65 3.53 -5.65
N GLY A 23 -1.91 2.54 -6.17
CA GLY A 23 -1.43 1.40 -5.40
C GLY A 23 -0.51 1.78 -4.24
N VAL A 24 0.39 2.75 -4.44
CA VAL A 24 1.35 3.25 -3.41
C VAL A 24 0.68 4.23 -2.44
N GLU A 25 -0.09 5.19 -2.95
CA GLU A 25 -0.79 6.21 -2.18
C GLU A 25 -1.91 5.63 -1.31
N GLY A 26 -2.46 4.47 -1.70
CA GLY A 26 -3.43 3.73 -0.88
C GLY A 26 -2.82 2.99 0.32
N ILE A 27 -1.49 2.81 0.35
CA ILE A 27 -0.81 2.03 1.39
C ILE A 27 -0.99 2.65 2.79
N PRO A 28 -0.74 3.96 3.02
CA PRO A 28 -0.96 4.59 4.31
C PRO A 28 -2.39 4.39 4.85
N SER A 29 -3.40 4.51 3.99
CA SER A 29 -4.80 4.29 4.39
C SER A 29 -5.05 2.86 4.87
N VAL A 30 -4.48 1.86 4.19
CA VAL A 30 -4.59 0.46 4.61
C VAL A 30 -3.93 0.23 5.97
N PHE A 31 -2.75 0.81 6.19
CA PHE A 31 -2.02 0.68 7.45
C PHE A 31 -2.77 1.31 8.62
N ARG A 32 -3.42 2.46 8.43
CA ARG A 32 -4.25 3.08 9.45
C ARG A 32 -5.49 2.25 9.78
N ARG A 33 -6.21 1.76 8.76
CA ARG A 33 -7.53 1.12 8.96
C ARG A 33 -7.51 -0.36 9.32
N LYS A 34 -6.46 -1.11 8.92
CA LYS A 34 -6.38 -2.58 9.08
C LYS A 34 -5.32 -3.00 10.08
N TYR A 35 -4.35 -2.14 10.32
CA TYR A 35 -3.21 -2.45 11.16
C TYR A 35 -3.05 -1.43 12.29
N ASP A 36 -4.00 -0.51 12.49
CA ASP A 36 -4.05 0.44 13.61
C ASP A 36 -2.69 1.10 13.89
N VAL A 37 -2.04 1.59 12.83
CA VAL A 37 -0.71 2.20 12.93
C VAL A 37 -0.73 3.45 13.80
N ASP A 38 -1.85 4.18 13.83
CA ASP A 38 -2.00 5.40 14.62
C ASP A 38 -2.11 5.11 16.14
N GLU A 39 -2.57 3.90 16.52
CA GLU A 39 -2.70 3.48 17.93
C GLU A 39 -1.46 2.72 18.45
N MET A 40 -0.37 2.67 17.68
CA MET A 40 0.85 2.02 18.14
C MET A 40 1.42 2.68 19.39
N PRO A 41 2.02 1.91 20.31
CA PRO A 41 2.76 2.48 21.43
C PRO A 41 3.96 3.28 20.89
N VAL A 42 3.77 4.58 20.72
CA VAL A 42 4.78 5.51 20.20
C VAL A 42 5.64 6.14 21.31
N ARG A 43 5.34 5.94 22.59
CA ARG A 43 6.14 6.49 23.69
C ARG A 43 6.59 5.37 24.64
N GLY A 44 7.85 4.97 24.52
CA GLY A 44 8.52 3.93 25.33
C GLY A 44 9.90 3.53 24.76
N GLU A 45 10.67 2.71 25.49
CA GLU A 45 12.01 2.22 25.08
C GLU A 45 11.99 1.19 23.93
N VAL A 46 10.81 0.67 23.55
CA VAL A 46 10.69 -0.32 22.48
C VAL A 46 10.82 0.36 21.11
N CYS A 47 11.69 -0.18 20.25
CA CYS A 47 11.87 0.29 18.88
C CYS A 47 10.55 0.24 18.08
N GLN A 48 9.88 1.38 17.96
CA GLN A 48 8.68 1.58 17.12
C GLN A 48 8.84 1.02 15.70
N LYS A 49 10.08 1.03 15.17
CA LYS A 49 10.44 0.49 13.86
C LYS A 49 10.15 -1.01 13.74
N ILE A 50 10.32 -1.78 14.82
CA ILE A 50 10.07 -3.23 14.83
C ILE A 50 8.56 -3.48 14.70
N TRP A 51 7.75 -2.80 15.51
CA TRP A 51 6.28 -2.91 15.46
C TRP A 51 5.71 -2.52 14.11
N PHE A 52 6.20 -1.40 13.55
CA PHE A 52 5.80 -1.00 12.21
C PHE A 52 6.24 -2.02 11.15
N GLY A 53 7.47 -2.54 11.25
CA GLY A 53 8.00 -3.60 10.38
C GLY A 53 7.17 -4.88 10.43
N LEU A 54 6.71 -5.31 11.61
CA LEU A 54 5.80 -6.46 11.76
C LEU A 54 4.46 -6.23 11.07
N LYS A 55 3.88 -5.02 11.18
CA LYS A 55 2.65 -4.65 10.45
C LYS A 55 2.85 -4.70 8.94
N VAL A 56 3.99 -4.19 8.45
CA VAL A 56 4.36 -4.28 7.03
C VAL A 56 4.51 -5.73 6.58
N ALA A 57 5.18 -6.57 7.37
CA ALA A 57 5.31 -7.99 7.10
C ALA A 57 3.93 -8.67 7.01
N ALA A 58 3.04 -8.41 7.98
CA ALA A 58 1.67 -8.96 7.96
C ALA A 58 0.87 -8.57 6.71
N ALA A 59 1.01 -7.33 6.24
CA ALA A 59 0.40 -6.87 4.99
C ALA A 59 0.94 -7.61 3.76
N ASN A 60 2.25 -7.87 3.72
CA ASN A 60 2.90 -8.60 2.64
C ASN A 60 2.56 -10.10 2.66
N PHE A 61 2.54 -10.74 3.83
CA PHE A 61 2.14 -12.14 3.98
C PHE A 61 0.71 -12.38 3.51
N LYS A 62 -0.22 -11.48 3.83
CA LYS A 62 -1.60 -11.58 3.33
C LYS A 62 -1.69 -11.53 1.80
N LYS A 63 -0.88 -10.69 1.16
CA LYS A 63 -0.79 -10.65 -0.32
C LYS A 63 -0.18 -11.93 -0.88
N LEU A 64 0.86 -12.45 -0.24
CA LEU A 64 1.55 -13.67 -0.65
C LEU A 64 0.62 -14.88 -0.56
N LEU A 65 -0.11 -15.06 0.55
CA LEU A 65 -1.07 -16.14 0.71
C LEU A 65 -2.18 -16.09 -0.33
N LYS A 66 -2.72 -14.89 -0.61
CA LYS A 66 -3.72 -14.70 -1.67
C LYS A 66 -3.16 -15.07 -3.05
N GLY A 67 -1.90 -14.72 -3.33
CA GLY A 67 -1.23 -15.09 -4.57
C GLY A 67 -1.03 -16.60 -4.69
N LEU A 68 -0.69 -17.27 -3.59
CA LEU A 68 -0.52 -18.72 -3.54
C LEU A 68 -1.85 -19.46 -3.74
N GLU A 69 -2.93 -19.01 -3.09
CA GLU A 69 -4.29 -19.56 -3.27
C GLU A 69 -4.74 -19.46 -4.74
N LEU A 70 -4.51 -18.32 -5.38
CA LEU A 70 -4.80 -18.11 -6.80
C LEU A 70 -3.93 -18.96 -7.74
N ALA A 71 -2.72 -19.32 -7.34
CA ALA A 71 -1.81 -20.16 -8.14
C ALA A 71 -2.09 -21.66 -7.99
N THR A 72 -2.77 -22.05 -6.91
CA THR A 72 -3.10 -23.44 -6.60
C THR A 72 -4.51 -23.84 -7.10
N SER A 73 -5.36 -22.83 -7.39
CA SER A 73 -6.71 -22.99 -7.95
C SER A 73 -6.67 -22.99 -9.48
#